data_AF-A0A6Y1F2G7-F1
#
_entry.id   AF-A0A6Y1F2G7-F1
#
_cell.length_a   1.000
_cell.length_b   1.000
_cell.length_c   1.000
_cell.angle_alpha   90.00
_cell.angle_beta   90.00
_cell.angle_gamma   90.00
#
_symmetry.space_group_name_H-M   'P 1'
#
loop_
_entity.id
_entity.type
_entity.pdbx_description
1 polymer ?
#
loop_
_entity_poly.entity_id
_entity_poly.type
_entity_poly.pdbx_seq_one_letter_code
_entity_poly.pdbx_strand_id
1 'polypeptide(L)'
;MDKYNLKDALLFISRGDTHEILIETNQRTRPDVQSNLQELLNLYPDIIPKVVSLSELQEAGQDDENKGPKERIIHLKDLADVSESEKKVLSYFETARKLGASDIHFLISESIFKVRMRIFGELQTVDEDQPALGYSLCATAILSMADVTETSFFPQREQDARLSPQLMRKIGIFGARYSHRPTGDGLIAVMRLIPDDGDKVPTFKQLGFIPEQIRLLNVMLRRPEGKIVLSGPTGSGKSTTLRSACRVYLDDNQGRHLLTIEDPLEGQILGATQTPIICDKSDEEAVKLAWSRAIS
;
A
#
# COMPACT_ATOMS: atom_id res chain seq x y z
N MET A 1 26.28 28.20 14.66
CA MET A 1 25.92 26.81 14.96
C MET A 1 24.84 26.31 13.99
N ASP A 2 23.86 27.14 13.62
CA ASP A 2 22.79 26.81 12.64
C ASP A 2 23.26 26.44 11.22
N LYS A 3 24.49 26.79 10.82
CA LYS A 3 25.02 26.45 9.49
C LYS A 3 25.04 24.93 9.22
N TYR A 4 25.18 24.13 10.29
CA TYR A 4 25.28 22.67 10.21
C TYR A 4 23.93 21.96 10.41
N ASN A 5 22.90 22.70 10.83
CA ASN A 5 21.58 22.16 11.11
C ASN A 5 20.72 22.18 9.84
N LEU A 6 20.57 21.01 9.23
CA LEU A 6 19.58 20.75 8.21
C LEU A 6 18.34 20.22 8.91
N LYS A 7 17.35 21.09 9.16
CA LYS A 7 16.15 20.79 9.98
C LYS A 7 15.40 19.52 9.56
N ASP A 8 15.59 19.07 8.33
CA ASP A 8 14.97 17.89 7.73
C ASP A 8 15.87 16.64 7.70
N ALA A 9 17.16 16.75 8.07
CA ALA A 9 18.14 15.70 7.77
C ALA A 9 19.31 15.55 8.75
N LEU A 10 19.78 16.63 9.38
CA LEU A 10 20.98 16.63 10.22
C LEU A 10 20.83 17.68 11.33
N LEU A 11 20.94 17.25 12.58
CA LEU A 11 20.86 18.13 13.74
C LEU A 11 22.11 17.97 14.62
N PHE A 12 22.81 19.08 14.85
CA PHE A 12 23.89 19.19 15.82
C PHE A 12 23.38 19.91 17.07
N ILE A 13 23.47 19.22 18.20
CA ILE A 13 23.02 19.70 19.50
C ILE A 13 24.25 19.93 20.37
N SER A 14 24.40 21.13 20.91
CA SER A 14 25.46 21.47 21.88
C SER A 14 24.80 21.96 23.17
N ARG A 15 24.98 21.19 24.25
CA ARG A 15 24.48 21.49 25.60
C ARG A 15 25.67 21.55 26.55
N GLY A 16 26.22 22.75 26.75
CA GLY A 16 27.46 22.93 27.53
C GLY A 16 28.63 22.20 26.86
N ASP A 17 29.30 21.31 27.59
CA ASP A 17 30.40 20.50 27.06
C ASP A 17 29.93 19.24 26.30
N THR A 18 28.63 18.94 26.33
CA THR A 18 28.06 17.78 25.65
C THR A 18 27.61 18.12 24.23
N HIS A 19 28.00 17.28 23.28
CA HIS A 19 27.74 17.46 21.87
C HIS A 19 27.12 16.18 21.30
N GLU A 20 26.08 16.34 20.48
CA GLU A 20 25.37 15.24 19.86
C GLU A 20 25.09 15.56 18.38
N ILE A 21 25.23 14.55 17.52
CA ILE A 21 24.93 14.62 16.09
C ILE A 21 23.84 13.60 15.80
N LEU A 22 22.69 14.08 15.33
CA LEU A 22 21.56 13.26 14.89
C LEU A 22 21.45 13.33 13.37
N ILE A 23 21.28 12.19 12.71
CA ILE A 23 21.10 12.07 11.27
C ILE A 23 19.79 11.38 10.99
N GLU A 24 18.94 11.98 10.15
CA GLU A 24 17.70 11.37 9.71
C GLU A 24 17.99 10.18 8.79
N THR A 25 17.25 9.09 9.02
CA THR A 25 17.50 7.77 8.41
C THR A 25 17.50 7.80 6.88
N ASN A 26 16.55 8.48 6.25
CA ASN A 26 16.35 8.51 4.80
C ASN A 26 17.23 9.51 4.07
N GLN A 27 17.56 10.63 4.73
CA GLN A 27 18.37 11.70 4.15
C GLN A 27 19.87 11.47 4.38
N ARG A 28 20.28 10.42 5.11
CA ARG A 28 21.68 10.18 5.48
C ARG A 28 22.64 10.14 4.29
N THR A 29 22.23 9.66 3.11
CA THR A 29 23.11 9.55 1.94
C THR A 29 23.13 10.81 1.07
N ARG A 30 22.38 11.85 1.43
CA ARG A 30 22.32 13.10 0.65
C ARG A 30 23.71 13.77 0.66
N PRO A 31 24.23 14.24 -0.49
CA PRO A 31 25.61 14.75 -0.57
C PRO A 31 25.91 15.92 0.37
N ASP A 32 24.96 16.84 0.55
CA ASP A 32 25.04 17.96 1.50
C ASP A 32 25.06 17.50 2.95
N VAL A 33 24.22 16.51 3.31
CA VAL A 33 24.20 15.87 4.63
C VAL A 33 25.55 15.22 4.92
N GLN A 34 26.10 14.46 3.97
CA GLN A 34 27.40 13.81 4.10
C GLN A 34 28.55 14.83 4.23
N SER A 35 28.50 15.92 3.44
CA SER A 35 29.50 16.99 3.52
C SER A 35 29.47 17.67 4.89
N ASN A 36 28.29 18.07 5.38
CA ASN A 36 28.14 18.73 6.68
C ASN A 36 28.49 17.78 7.83
N LEU A 37 28.12 16.51 7.73
CA LEU A 37 28.48 15.48 8.70
C LEU A 37 30.00 15.31 8.79
N GLN A 38 30.69 15.25 7.65
CA GLN A 38 32.14 15.12 7.62
C GLN A 38 32.83 16.34 8.26
N GLU A 39 32.32 17.55 8.02
CA GLU A 39 32.82 18.76 8.69
C GLU A 39 32.62 18.70 10.21
N LEU A 40 31.45 18.27 10.68
CA LEU A 40 31.18 18.10 12.11
C LEU A 40 32.08 17.04 12.76
N LEU A 41 32.30 15.90 12.10
CA LEU A 41 33.19 14.85 12.60
C LEU A 41 34.66 15.28 12.64
N ASN A 42 35.09 16.16 11.74
CA ASN A 42 36.43 16.73 11.79
C ASN A 42 36.60 17.68 12.98
N LEU A 43 35.54 18.40 13.36
CA LEU A 43 35.54 19.31 14.52
C LEU A 43 35.37 18.55 15.86
N TYR A 44 34.62 17.45 15.84
CA TYR A 44 34.29 16.65 17.02
C TYR A 44 34.48 15.15 16.75
N PRO A 45 35.73 14.67 16.70
CA PRO A 45 36.07 13.30 16.27
C PRO A 45 35.59 12.21 17.22
N ASP A 46 35.34 12.54 18.49
CA ASP A 46 34.91 11.59 19.52
C ASP A 46 33.39 11.35 19.52
N ILE A 47 32.60 12.09 18.73
CA ILE A 47 31.15 11.93 18.64
C ILE A 47 30.81 10.80 17.68
N ILE A 48 29.95 9.88 18.13
CA ILE A 48 29.33 8.86 17.28
C ILE A 48 27.95 9.38 16.84
N PRO A 49 27.71 9.66 15.56
CA PRO A 49 26.41 10.12 15.08
C PRO A 49 25.32 9.08 15.32
N LYS A 50 24.15 9.53 15.80
CA LYS A 50 22.98 8.67 15.97
C LYS A 50 22.06 8.79 14.77
N VAL A 51 21.66 7.64 14.22
CA VAL A 51 20.64 7.58 13.17
C VAL A 51 19.27 7.52 13.84
N VAL A 52 18.41 8.46 13.50
CA VAL A 52 17.08 8.65 14.10
C VAL A 52 15.99 8.76 13.03
N SER A 53 14.74 8.60 13.43
CA SER A 53 13.57 8.91 12.59
C SER A 53 13.37 10.41 12.43
N LEU A 54 12.58 10.83 11.44
CA LEU A 54 12.26 12.24 11.24
C LEU A 54 11.50 12.82 12.44
N SER A 55 10.60 12.06 13.07
CA SER A 55 9.91 12.54 14.28
C SER A 55 10.87 12.76 15.45
N GLU A 56 11.78 11.84 15.71
CA GLU A 56 12.83 12.00 16.75
C GLU A 56 13.75 13.19 16.45
N LEU A 57 14.11 13.41 15.17
CA LEU A 57 14.89 14.58 14.75
C LEU A 57 14.13 15.89 14.99
N GLN A 58 12.84 15.93 14.66
CA GLN A 58 11.98 17.10 14.88
C GLN A 58 11.77 17.39 16.37
N GLU A 59 11.52 16.36 17.18
CA GLU A 59 11.40 16.50 18.65
C GLU A 59 12.68 17.05 19.27
N ALA A 60 13.84 16.58 18.81
CA ALA A 60 15.13 17.10 19.26
C ALA A 60 15.42 18.54 18.82
N GLY A 61 14.84 18.97 17.69
CA GLY A 61 14.97 20.33 17.14
C GLY A 61 13.91 21.33 17.64
N GLN A 62 12.86 20.88 18.33
CA GLN A 62 11.74 21.72 18.79
C GLN A 62 12.10 22.67 19.96
N ASP A 63 13.35 22.65 20.45
CA ASP A 63 13.88 23.73 21.29
C ASP A 63 14.02 25.06 20.52
N ASP A 64 13.89 25.09 19.18
CA ASP A 64 13.90 26.30 18.33
C ASP A 64 12.75 26.34 17.30
N GLU A 65 11.72 27.15 17.61
CA GLU A 65 10.40 27.38 17.01
C GLU A 65 10.01 26.91 15.58
N ASN A 66 8.68 26.72 15.54
CA ASN A 66 7.72 26.12 14.61
C ASN A 66 7.36 26.96 13.36
N LYS A 67 7.19 26.35 12.17
CA LYS A 67 6.32 26.84 11.07
C LYS A 67 5.83 25.69 10.16
N GLY A 68 4.51 25.57 9.99
CA GLY A 68 3.84 24.60 9.11
C GLY A 68 3.75 25.00 7.63
N PRO A 69 3.32 24.10 6.72
CA PRO A 69 3.31 24.35 5.28
C PRO A 69 1.92 24.67 4.69
N LYS A 70 1.94 25.28 3.50
CA LYS A 70 0.77 25.66 2.68
C LYS A 70 0.47 24.60 1.60
N GLU A 71 -0.81 24.45 1.26
CA GLU A 71 -1.36 23.60 0.21
C GLU A 71 -0.66 23.74 -1.15
N ARG A 72 -0.43 22.61 -1.84
CA ARG A 72 -0.03 22.53 -3.26
C ARG A 72 -0.88 21.50 -4.00
N ILE A 73 -1.37 21.90 -5.17
CA ILE A 73 -1.93 21.01 -6.20
C ILE A 73 -0.75 20.53 -7.06
N ILE A 74 -0.57 19.23 -7.21
CA ILE A 74 0.53 18.62 -7.98
C ILE A 74 -0.02 18.10 -9.31
N HIS A 75 0.50 18.59 -10.44
CA HIS A 75 0.21 18.02 -11.75
C HIS A 75 1.28 17.00 -12.15
N LEU A 76 0.96 16.11 -13.11
CA LEU A 76 1.89 15.07 -13.61
C LEU A 76 3.25 15.63 -14.09
N LYS A 77 3.27 16.87 -14.57
CA LYS A 77 4.46 17.61 -15.00
C LYS A 77 5.35 18.11 -13.86
N ASP A 78 4.85 18.11 -12.63
CA ASP A 78 5.53 18.58 -11.42
C ASP A 78 6.17 17.42 -10.63
N LEU A 79 5.97 16.17 -11.06
CA LEU A 79 6.62 14.99 -10.50
C LEU A 79 8.07 14.94 -11.01
N ALA A 80 9.02 15.29 -10.15
CA ALA A 80 10.42 14.93 -10.37
C ALA A 80 10.52 13.40 -10.47
N ASP A 81 11.21 12.95 -11.52
CA ASP A 81 11.47 11.56 -11.91
C ASP A 81 10.41 10.55 -11.45
N VAL A 82 9.28 10.47 -12.19
CA VAL A 82 8.19 9.50 -11.97
C VAL A 82 8.74 8.07 -11.78
N SER A 83 9.85 7.73 -12.44
CA SER A 83 10.54 6.45 -12.30
C SER A 83 11.05 6.19 -10.87
N GLU A 84 11.54 7.22 -10.18
CA GLU A 84 12.02 7.11 -8.80
C GLU A 84 10.86 6.99 -7.80
N SER A 85 9.81 7.78 -7.99
CA SER A 85 8.60 7.69 -7.16
C SER A 85 7.92 6.32 -7.29
N GLU A 86 7.79 5.78 -8.52
CA GLU A 86 7.28 4.43 -8.75
C GLU A 86 8.13 3.37 -8.06
N LYS A 87 9.47 3.46 -8.15
CA LYS A 87 10.38 2.54 -7.47
C LYS A 87 10.21 2.61 -5.94
N LYS A 88 10.02 3.79 -5.35
CA LYS A 88 9.80 3.95 -3.91
C LYS A 88 8.44 3.36 -3.49
N VAL A 89 7.37 3.57 -4.27
CA VAL A 89 6.08 2.90 -3.98
C VAL A 89 6.23 1.37 -4.06
N LEU A 90 6.89 0.86 -5.10
CA LEU A 90 7.13 -0.58 -5.25
C LEU A 90 7.99 -1.18 -4.14
N SER A 91 9.00 -0.45 -3.64
CA SER A 91 9.83 -0.93 -2.53
C SER A 91 9.03 -1.06 -1.22
N TYR A 92 8.04 -0.19 -0.98
CA TYR A 92 7.10 -0.38 0.13
C TYR A 92 6.23 -1.61 -0.05
N PHE A 93 5.74 -1.87 -1.26
CA PHE A 93 5.00 -3.11 -1.55
C PHE A 93 5.85 -4.37 -1.36
N GLU A 94 7.09 -4.37 -1.80
CA GLU A 94 8.03 -5.47 -1.55
C GLU A 94 8.27 -5.70 -0.07
N THR A 95 8.44 -4.62 0.69
CA THR A 95 8.64 -4.66 2.14
C THR A 95 7.40 -5.22 2.84
N ALA A 96 6.22 -4.72 2.49
CA ALA A 96 4.94 -5.22 2.99
C ALA A 96 4.76 -6.72 2.70
N ARG A 97 5.08 -7.17 1.48
CA ARG A 97 5.03 -8.59 1.11
C ARG A 97 5.99 -9.43 1.95
N LYS A 98 7.24 -8.98 2.14
CA LYS A 98 8.25 -9.68 2.95
C LYS A 98 7.83 -9.79 4.42
N LEU A 99 7.17 -8.77 4.95
CA LEU A 99 6.67 -8.72 6.33
C LEU A 99 5.32 -9.42 6.52
N GLY A 100 4.67 -9.90 5.44
CA GLY A 100 3.34 -10.50 5.51
C GLY A 100 2.25 -9.50 5.88
N ALA A 101 2.41 -8.22 5.50
CA ALA A 101 1.45 -7.17 5.78
C ALA A 101 0.24 -7.22 4.83
N SER A 102 -0.95 -6.92 5.35
CA SER A 102 -2.20 -6.86 4.57
C SER A 102 -2.44 -5.50 3.91
N ASP A 103 -2.02 -4.43 4.59
CA ASP A 103 -2.29 -3.06 4.19
C ASP A 103 -1.04 -2.19 4.42
N ILE A 104 -0.77 -1.27 3.51
CA ILE A 104 0.18 -0.15 3.69
C ILE A 104 -0.65 1.11 3.90
N HIS A 105 -0.30 1.87 4.92
CA HIS A 105 -0.96 3.11 5.32
C HIS A 105 0.02 4.26 5.16
N PHE A 106 -0.31 5.20 4.31
CA PHE A 106 0.35 6.49 4.23
C PHE A 106 -0.44 7.49 5.05
N LEU A 107 0.15 7.96 6.15
CA LEU A 107 -0.40 8.97 7.04
C LEU A 107 0.34 10.26 6.79
N ILE A 108 -0.28 11.20 6.09
CA ILE A 108 0.31 12.49 5.75
C ILE A 108 -0.38 13.55 6.60
N SER A 109 0.42 14.25 7.39
CA SER A 109 0.02 15.43 8.16
C SER A 109 0.77 16.66 7.64
N GLU A 110 0.50 17.83 8.22
CA GLU A 110 1.24 19.07 7.92
C GLU A 110 2.75 18.95 8.20
N SER A 111 3.17 18.17 9.20
CA SER A 111 4.56 18.14 9.66
C SER A 111 5.33 16.88 9.27
N ILE A 112 4.63 15.76 9.07
CA ILE A 112 5.26 14.47 8.84
C ILE A 112 4.41 13.55 7.96
N PHE A 113 5.09 12.78 7.11
CA PHE A 113 4.55 11.63 6.40
C PHE A 113 5.06 10.34 7.07
N LYS A 114 4.15 9.50 7.54
CA LYS A 114 4.47 8.19 8.12
C LYS A 114 3.96 7.06 7.23
N VAL A 115 4.79 6.05 7.03
CA VAL A 115 4.40 4.78 6.42
C VAL A 115 4.20 3.76 7.52
N ARG A 116 2.98 3.27 7.64
CA ARG A 116 2.63 2.15 8.52
C ARG A 116 2.22 0.94 7.72
N MET A 117 2.49 -0.25 8.23
CA MET A 117 2.05 -1.51 7.64
C MET A 117 1.22 -2.29 8.65
N ARG A 118 0.11 -2.89 8.20
CA ARG A 118 -0.69 -3.78 9.03
C ARG A 118 -0.10 -5.18 8.99
N ILE A 119 0.66 -5.55 10.01
CA ILE A 119 1.34 -6.84 10.14
C ILE A 119 0.62 -7.64 11.23
N PHE A 120 0.09 -8.80 10.86
CA PHE A 120 -0.70 -9.66 11.76
C PHE A 120 -1.85 -8.94 12.50
N GLY A 121 -2.46 -7.94 11.85
CA GLY A 121 -3.58 -7.16 12.38
C GLY A 121 -3.18 -5.84 13.05
N GLU A 122 -1.90 -5.65 13.40
CA GLU A 122 -1.40 -4.46 14.10
C GLU A 122 -0.69 -3.49 13.15
N LEU A 123 -0.87 -2.19 13.35
CA LEU A 123 -0.18 -1.16 12.57
C LEU A 123 1.19 -0.87 13.17
N GLN A 124 2.24 -1.03 12.36
CA GLN A 124 3.62 -0.75 12.74
C GLN A 124 4.20 0.32 11.82
N THR A 125 4.86 1.34 12.36
CA THR A 125 5.60 2.33 11.57
C THR A 125 6.86 1.69 11.00
N VAL A 126 7.06 1.83 9.70
CA VAL A 126 8.22 1.26 8.98
C VAL A 126 9.06 2.31 8.26
N ASP A 127 8.49 3.49 8.00
CA ASP A 127 9.23 4.61 7.39
C ASP A 127 8.60 5.96 7.79
N GLU A 128 9.41 7.03 7.77
CA GLU A 128 8.99 8.41 8.02
C GLU A 128 9.73 9.37 7.07
N ASP A 129 9.01 10.33 6.49
CA ASP A 129 9.60 11.33 5.58
C ASP A 129 8.79 12.64 5.59
N GLN A 130 9.19 13.59 4.76
CA GLN A 130 8.53 14.87 4.59
C GLN A 130 7.16 14.72 3.90
N PRO A 131 6.14 15.51 4.29
CA PRO A 131 4.81 15.46 3.69
C PRO A 131 4.79 15.58 2.16
N ALA A 132 5.70 16.38 1.61
CA ALA A 132 5.83 16.58 0.18
C ALA A 132 6.08 15.25 -0.58
N LEU A 133 6.90 14.36 -0.01
CA LEU A 133 7.13 13.04 -0.60
C LEU A 133 5.84 12.22 -0.55
N GLY A 134 5.14 12.19 0.60
CA GLY A 134 3.89 11.44 0.75
C GLY A 134 2.85 11.81 -0.32
N TYR A 135 2.63 13.11 -0.55
CA TYR A 135 1.72 13.58 -1.60
C TYR A 135 2.19 13.19 -3.00
N SER A 136 3.49 13.30 -3.28
CA SER A 136 4.08 12.88 -4.56
C SER A 136 3.81 11.39 -4.82
N LEU A 137 4.05 10.53 -3.83
CA LEU A 137 3.84 9.08 -3.97
C LEU A 137 2.36 8.71 -4.16
N CYS A 138 1.43 9.40 -3.47
CA CYS A 138 -0.01 9.21 -3.67
C CYS A 138 -0.43 9.60 -5.09
N ALA A 139 0.06 10.73 -5.59
CA ALA A 139 -0.18 11.16 -6.95
C ALA A 139 0.39 10.16 -7.98
N THR A 140 1.62 9.66 -7.77
CA THR A 140 2.20 8.61 -8.63
C THR A 140 1.35 7.33 -8.65
N ALA A 141 0.86 6.90 -7.49
CA ALA A 141 0.03 5.69 -7.38
C ALA A 141 -1.26 5.79 -8.22
N ILE A 142 -1.97 6.92 -8.15
CA ILE A 142 -3.22 7.15 -8.91
C ILE A 142 -2.95 7.40 -10.39
N LEU A 143 -1.97 8.25 -10.70
CA LEU A 143 -1.82 8.80 -12.05
C LEU A 143 -0.98 7.91 -12.98
N SER A 144 -0.07 7.10 -12.42
CA SER A 144 0.91 6.33 -13.20
C SER A 144 0.81 4.82 -12.97
N MET A 145 0.45 4.40 -11.75
CA MET A 145 0.47 2.98 -11.39
C MET A 145 -0.89 2.29 -11.48
N ALA A 146 -1.99 3.02 -11.69
CA ALA A 146 -3.34 2.46 -11.77
C ALA A 146 -3.62 1.77 -13.12
N ASP A 147 -4.50 0.76 -13.12
CA ASP A 147 -4.97 0.10 -14.36
C ASP A 147 -5.94 0.98 -15.15
N VAL A 148 -6.79 1.73 -14.44
CA VAL A 148 -7.59 2.84 -14.95
C VAL A 148 -7.05 4.11 -14.31
N THR A 149 -6.16 4.79 -15.04
CA THR A 149 -5.57 6.05 -14.57
C THR A 149 -6.62 7.14 -14.53
N GLU A 150 -6.86 7.73 -13.37
CA GLU A 150 -7.54 9.01 -13.30
C GLU A 150 -6.67 10.09 -13.95
N THR A 151 -7.30 11.12 -14.50
CA THR A 151 -6.57 12.23 -15.14
C THR A 151 -5.97 13.21 -14.13
N SER A 152 -6.35 13.12 -12.85
CA SER A 152 -5.95 14.08 -11.83
C SER A 152 -5.99 13.48 -10.42
N PHE A 153 -5.02 13.89 -9.62
CA PHE A 153 -4.95 13.60 -8.19
C PHE A 153 -5.52 14.79 -7.42
N PHE A 154 -6.48 14.51 -6.54
CA PHE A 154 -7.21 15.48 -5.74
C PHE A 154 -7.11 15.08 -4.26
N PRO A 155 -6.18 15.68 -3.49
CA PRO A 155 -5.98 15.31 -2.08
C PRO A 155 -7.19 15.66 -1.20
N GLN A 156 -8.04 16.59 -1.64
CA GLN A 156 -9.19 17.10 -0.88
C GLN A 156 -10.50 16.30 -1.07
N ARG A 157 -10.47 15.18 -1.80
CA ARG A 157 -11.63 14.28 -1.97
C ARG A 157 -11.18 12.83 -1.90
N GLU A 158 -12.14 11.94 -1.70
CA GLU A 158 -11.87 10.50 -1.76
C GLU A 158 -11.58 10.07 -3.21
N GLN A 159 -10.55 9.25 -3.39
CA GLN A 159 -10.27 8.60 -4.68
C GLN A 159 -9.82 7.15 -4.45
N ASP A 160 -10.32 6.28 -5.31
CA ASP A 160 -10.00 4.85 -5.31
C ASP A 160 -9.35 4.49 -6.64
N ALA A 161 -8.32 3.66 -6.58
CA ALA A 161 -7.66 3.15 -7.77
C ALA A 161 -7.31 1.68 -7.59
N ARG A 162 -7.33 0.90 -8.67
CA ARG A 162 -6.70 -0.42 -8.69
C ARG A 162 -5.32 -0.27 -9.31
N LEU A 163 -4.30 -0.71 -8.58
CA LEU A 163 -2.94 -0.67 -9.10
C LEU A 163 -2.75 -1.78 -10.14
N SER A 164 -2.03 -1.46 -11.21
CA SER A 164 -1.78 -2.32 -12.37
C SER A 164 -1.31 -3.71 -11.92
N PRO A 165 -2.06 -4.78 -12.26
CA PRO A 165 -1.62 -6.15 -11.99
C PRO A 165 -0.29 -6.47 -12.66
N GLN A 166 0.00 -5.90 -13.84
CA GLN A 166 1.27 -6.10 -14.53
C GLN A 166 2.44 -5.53 -13.73
N LEU A 167 2.25 -4.37 -13.08
CA LEU A 167 3.26 -3.75 -12.24
C LEU A 167 3.45 -4.53 -10.93
N MET A 168 2.35 -4.88 -10.26
CA MET A 168 2.37 -5.63 -8.99
C MET A 168 2.99 -7.04 -9.13
N ARG A 169 2.75 -7.71 -10.26
CA ARG A 169 3.32 -9.05 -10.51
C ARG A 169 4.84 -9.05 -10.61
N LYS A 170 5.47 -7.94 -11.01
CA LYS A 170 6.95 -7.83 -11.05
C LYS A 170 7.58 -8.01 -9.67
N ILE A 171 6.83 -7.72 -8.61
CA ILE A 171 7.26 -7.81 -7.21
C ILE A 171 6.58 -8.97 -6.45
N GLY A 172 5.93 -9.88 -7.16
CA GLY A 172 5.29 -11.07 -6.60
C GLY A 172 3.99 -10.79 -5.85
N ILE A 173 3.21 -9.81 -6.29
CA ILE A 173 1.89 -9.45 -5.74
C ILE A 173 0.86 -9.56 -6.87
N PHE A 174 -0.32 -10.15 -6.60
CA PHE A 174 -1.33 -10.37 -7.64
C PHE A 174 -1.95 -9.06 -8.11
N GLY A 175 -2.18 -8.16 -7.16
CA GLY A 175 -2.70 -6.83 -7.38
C GLY A 175 -2.70 -6.02 -6.10
N ALA A 176 -3.05 -4.75 -6.20
CA ALA A 176 -3.24 -3.92 -5.02
C ALA A 176 -4.38 -2.94 -5.27
N ARG A 177 -5.05 -2.54 -4.19
CA ARG A 177 -6.09 -1.51 -4.20
C ARG A 177 -5.56 -0.31 -3.45
N TYR A 178 -5.66 0.86 -4.05
CA TYR A 178 -5.37 2.14 -3.44
C TYR A 178 -6.69 2.84 -3.12
N SER A 179 -6.76 3.49 -1.97
CA SER A 179 -7.85 4.36 -1.57
C SER A 179 -7.30 5.49 -0.70
N HIS A 180 -7.67 6.74 -0.94
CA HIS A 180 -7.37 7.83 0.00
C HIS A 180 -8.57 8.67 0.35
N ARG A 181 -8.43 9.40 1.46
CA ARG A 181 -9.37 10.45 1.88
C ARG A 181 -8.64 11.58 2.61
N PRO A 182 -9.17 12.82 2.55
CA PRO A 182 -8.64 13.93 3.34
C PRO A 182 -8.80 13.68 4.85
N THR A 183 -7.87 14.21 5.63
CA THR A 183 -7.96 14.33 7.10
C THR A 183 -8.02 15.81 7.49
N GLY A 184 -8.22 16.11 8.77
CA GLY A 184 -8.28 17.51 9.23
C GLY A 184 -7.00 18.32 8.98
N ASP A 185 -5.87 17.63 8.86
CA ASP A 185 -4.51 18.18 8.77
C ASP A 185 -3.69 17.57 7.61
N GLY A 186 -4.34 16.88 6.68
CA GLY A 186 -3.63 16.22 5.59
C GLY A 186 -4.43 15.15 4.86
N LEU A 187 -3.85 13.96 4.71
CA LEU A 187 -4.39 12.88 3.90
C LEU A 187 -4.01 11.52 4.46
N ILE A 188 -4.95 10.57 4.43
CA ILE A 188 -4.68 9.15 4.65
C ILE A 188 -4.90 8.38 3.36
N ALA A 189 -3.87 7.68 2.88
CA ALA A 189 -3.99 6.70 1.82
C ALA A 189 -3.75 5.29 2.38
N VAL A 190 -4.55 4.33 1.93
CA VAL A 190 -4.47 2.93 2.28
C VAL A 190 -4.32 2.12 0.99
N MET A 191 -3.27 1.30 0.96
CA MET A 191 -3.01 0.37 -0.11
C MET A 191 -3.15 -1.05 0.41
N ARG A 192 -4.20 -1.76 -0.02
CA ARG A 192 -4.41 -3.18 0.31
C ARG A 192 -3.69 -4.07 -0.69
N LEU A 193 -2.87 -4.97 -0.18
CA LEU A 193 -2.20 -5.99 -0.99
C LEU A 193 -3.18 -7.13 -1.29
N ILE A 194 -3.18 -7.60 -2.53
CA ILE A 194 -3.80 -8.86 -2.93
C ILE A 194 -2.64 -9.84 -3.16
N PRO A 195 -2.38 -10.78 -2.23
CA PRO A 195 -1.27 -11.72 -2.36
C PRO A 195 -1.34 -12.51 -3.66
N ASP A 196 -0.18 -12.75 -4.26
CA ASP A 196 -0.09 -13.74 -5.33
C ASP A 196 0.05 -15.13 -4.75
N ASP A 197 -1.08 -15.79 -4.52
CA ASP A 197 -1.11 -17.19 -4.11
C ASP A 197 -0.73 -18.14 -5.26
N GLY A 198 -0.53 -17.62 -6.48
CA GLY A 198 -0.39 -18.41 -7.70
C GLY A 198 -1.50 -19.46 -7.84
N ASP A 199 -1.11 -20.69 -8.16
CA ASP A 199 -2.01 -21.85 -8.23
C ASP A 199 -2.26 -22.52 -6.87
N LYS A 200 -1.66 -22.03 -5.77
CA LYS A 200 -1.76 -22.64 -4.43
C LYS A 200 -3.02 -22.18 -3.70
N VAL A 201 -4.17 -22.37 -4.33
CA VAL A 201 -5.45 -22.18 -3.65
C VAL A 201 -5.54 -23.16 -2.47
N PRO A 202 -5.80 -22.70 -1.23
CA PRO A 202 -5.85 -23.58 -0.08
C PRO A 202 -7.00 -24.59 -0.21
N THR A 203 -6.79 -25.81 0.26
CA THR A 203 -7.86 -26.79 0.41
C THR A 203 -8.82 -26.38 1.53
N PHE A 204 -10.07 -26.87 1.52
CA PHE A 204 -11.00 -26.63 2.64
C PHE A 204 -10.43 -27.08 3.99
N LYS A 205 -9.63 -28.15 4.01
CA LYS A 205 -8.95 -28.60 5.23
C LYS A 205 -7.94 -27.56 5.74
N GLN A 206 -7.16 -26.95 4.85
CA GLN A 206 -6.21 -25.88 5.21
C GLN A 206 -6.92 -24.60 5.67
N LEU A 207 -8.13 -24.35 5.17
CA LEU A 207 -9.00 -23.26 5.64
C LEU A 207 -9.64 -23.54 7.01
N GLY A 208 -9.46 -24.72 7.58
CA GLY A 208 -9.97 -25.07 8.91
C GLY A 208 -11.36 -25.71 8.93
N PHE A 209 -11.94 -26.07 7.78
CA PHE A 209 -13.20 -26.82 7.76
C PHE A 209 -13.00 -28.24 8.33
N ILE A 210 -13.94 -28.68 9.16
CA ILE A 210 -13.95 -30.04 9.71
C ILE A 210 -14.44 -31.06 8.66
N PRO A 211 -14.10 -32.36 8.77
CA PRO A 211 -14.43 -33.37 7.77
C PRO A 211 -15.91 -33.42 7.39
N GLU A 212 -16.81 -33.23 8.35
CA GLU A 212 -18.26 -33.24 8.14
C GLU A 212 -18.71 -32.07 7.26
N GLN A 213 -18.14 -30.88 7.48
CA GLN A 213 -18.43 -29.69 6.67
C GLN A 213 -17.88 -29.84 5.26
N ILE A 214 -16.67 -30.36 5.11
CA ILE A 214 -16.06 -30.63 3.80
C ILE A 214 -16.94 -31.60 3.00
N ARG A 215 -17.45 -32.65 3.64
CA ARG A 215 -18.39 -33.60 3.01
C ARG A 215 -19.65 -32.89 2.51
N LEU A 216 -20.25 -32.01 3.31
CA LEU A 216 -21.44 -31.25 2.92
C LEU A 216 -21.15 -30.27 1.76
N LEU A 217 -20.01 -29.57 1.80
CA LEU A 217 -19.55 -28.69 0.72
C LEU A 217 -19.40 -29.45 -0.60
N ASN A 218 -18.74 -30.61 -0.59
CA ASN A 218 -18.58 -31.44 -1.78
C ASN A 218 -19.93 -31.93 -2.34
N VAL A 219 -20.89 -32.27 -1.47
CA VAL A 219 -22.25 -32.63 -1.92
C VAL A 219 -22.95 -31.44 -2.58
N MET A 220 -22.82 -30.23 -2.03
CA MET A 220 -23.38 -29.01 -2.62
C MET A 220 -22.75 -28.67 -3.97
N LEU A 221 -21.43 -28.77 -4.10
CA LEU A 221 -20.69 -28.45 -5.33
C LEU A 221 -20.95 -29.43 -6.49
N ARG A 222 -21.38 -30.66 -6.17
CA ARG A 222 -21.74 -31.68 -7.18
C ARG A 222 -23.17 -31.55 -7.70
N ARG A 223 -23.96 -30.62 -7.17
CA ARG A 223 -25.31 -30.38 -7.70
C ARG A 223 -25.20 -29.78 -9.11
N PRO A 224 -25.98 -30.27 -10.09
CA PRO A 224 -25.91 -29.79 -11.47
C PRO A 224 -26.38 -28.34 -11.60
N GLU A 225 -27.26 -27.91 -10.70
CA GLU A 225 -27.81 -26.56 -10.61
C GLU A 225 -28.09 -26.20 -9.14
N GLY A 226 -28.05 -24.90 -8.84
CA GLY A 226 -28.30 -24.37 -7.49
C GLY A 226 -27.55 -23.08 -7.24
N LYS A 227 -27.84 -22.43 -6.10
CA LYS A 227 -27.14 -21.24 -5.64
C LYS A 227 -26.50 -21.54 -4.28
N ILE A 228 -25.21 -21.26 -4.15
CA ILE A 228 -24.48 -21.30 -2.88
C ILE A 228 -24.15 -19.86 -2.52
N VAL A 229 -24.50 -19.44 -1.31
CA VAL A 229 -24.27 -18.07 -0.82
C VAL A 229 -23.29 -18.13 0.35
N LEU A 230 -22.17 -17.43 0.20
CA LEU A 230 -21.21 -17.20 1.28
C LEU A 230 -21.47 -15.81 1.85
N SER A 231 -21.80 -15.74 3.15
CA SER A 231 -22.05 -14.48 3.85
C SER A 231 -21.10 -14.32 5.03
N GLY A 232 -20.78 -13.07 5.36
CA GLY A 232 -19.84 -12.69 6.42
C GLY A 232 -19.26 -11.30 6.18
N PRO A 233 -18.68 -10.65 7.20
CA PRO A 233 -18.10 -9.32 7.08
C PRO A 233 -16.87 -9.31 6.17
N THR A 234 -16.39 -8.12 5.80
CA THR A 234 -15.13 -7.95 5.07
C THR A 234 -13.98 -8.64 5.80
N GLY A 235 -13.10 -9.35 5.06
CA GLY A 235 -11.97 -10.06 5.65
C GLY A 235 -12.28 -11.44 6.25
N SER A 236 -13.54 -11.91 6.24
CA SER A 236 -13.92 -13.22 6.81
C SER A 236 -13.53 -14.44 5.96
N GLY A 237 -12.69 -14.28 4.93
CA GLY A 237 -12.23 -15.39 4.07
C GLY A 237 -13.22 -15.89 3.00
N LYS A 238 -14.26 -15.10 2.65
CA LYS A 238 -15.27 -15.49 1.63
C LYS A 238 -14.64 -15.77 0.27
N SER A 239 -13.86 -14.82 -0.27
CA SER A 239 -13.24 -14.95 -1.59
C SER A 239 -12.27 -16.13 -1.64
N THR A 240 -11.48 -16.33 -0.57
CA THR A 240 -10.60 -17.49 -0.45
C THR A 240 -11.38 -18.80 -0.44
N THR A 241 -12.47 -18.88 0.34
CA THR A 241 -13.35 -20.07 0.38
C THR A 241 -13.98 -20.35 -0.98
N LEU A 242 -14.44 -19.30 -1.69
CA LEU A 242 -15.02 -19.43 -3.02
C LEU A 242 -13.98 -19.93 -4.03
N ARG A 243 -12.73 -19.42 -3.99
CA ARG A 243 -11.62 -19.91 -4.83
C ARG A 243 -11.37 -21.41 -4.58
N SER A 244 -11.34 -21.84 -3.32
CA SER A 244 -11.21 -23.27 -2.97
C SER A 244 -12.36 -24.11 -3.52
N ALA A 245 -13.59 -23.60 -3.45
CA ALA A 245 -14.78 -24.25 -4.00
C ALA A 245 -14.73 -24.37 -5.52
N CYS A 246 -14.33 -23.30 -6.22
CA CYS A 246 -14.12 -23.30 -7.68
C CYS A 246 -13.07 -24.31 -8.10
N ARG A 247 -11.96 -24.43 -7.33
CA ARG A 247 -10.93 -25.43 -7.61
C ARG A 247 -11.48 -26.84 -7.52
N VAL A 248 -12.18 -27.17 -6.43
CA VAL A 248 -12.82 -28.48 -6.24
C VAL A 248 -13.83 -28.77 -7.36
N TYR A 249 -14.65 -27.77 -7.73
CA TYR A 249 -15.62 -27.92 -8.81
C TYR A 249 -14.96 -28.26 -10.15
N LEU A 250 -13.88 -27.55 -10.52
CA LEU A 250 -13.14 -27.81 -11.75
C LEU A 250 -12.46 -29.18 -11.75
N ASP A 251 -11.89 -29.59 -10.62
CA ASP A 251 -11.27 -30.91 -10.47
C ASP A 251 -12.28 -32.05 -10.64
N ASP A 252 -13.51 -31.89 -10.12
CA ASP A 252 -14.59 -32.88 -10.22
C ASP A 252 -15.34 -32.86 -11.59
N ASN A 253 -15.26 -31.77 -12.35
CA ASN A 253 -16.07 -31.54 -13.56
C ASN A 253 -15.23 -31.23 -14.80
N GLN A 254 -14.33 -32.15 -15.17
CA GLN A 254 -13.52 -32.02 -16.37
C GLN A 254 -14.40 -31.76 -17.61
N GLY A 255 -14.09 -30.68 -18.35
CA GLY A 255 -14.83 -30.27 -19.55
C GLY A 255 -15.96 -29.27 -19.31
N ARG A 256 -16.27 -28.87 -18.05
CA ARG A 256 -17.18 -27.74 -17.80
C ARG A 256 -16.44 -26.41 -17.89
N HIS A 257 -17.13 -25.41 -18.43
CA HIS A 257 -16.62 -24.03 -18.49
C HIS A 257 -17.05 -23.28 -17.23
N LEU A 258 -16.09 -22.92 -16.37
CA LEU A 258 -16.33 -22.09 -15.20
C LEU A 258 -16.12 -20.61 -15.57
N LEU A 259 -17.18 -19.81 -15.38
CA LEU A 259 -17.17 -18.36 -15.57
C LEU A 259 -17.26 -17.68 -14.20
N THR A 260 -16.53 -16.58 -14.04
CA THR A 260 -16.61 -15.73 -12.84
C THR A 260 -16.66 -14.26 -13.24
N ILE A 261 -17.39 -13.48 -12.47
CA ILE A 261 -17.49 -12.02 -12.62
C ILE A 261 -17.16 -11.42 -11.25
N GLU A 262 -16.13 -10.60 -11.18
CA GLU A 262 -15.55 -10.14 -9.90
C GLU A 262 -15.22 -8.65 -9.92
N ASP A 263 -15.18 -8.03 -8.74
CA ASP A 263 -14.89 -6.60 -8.58
C ASP A 263 -14.00 -6.30 -7.36
N PRO A 264 -12.66 -6.32 -7.52
CA PRO A 264 -11.89 -6.84 -8.64
C PRO A 264 -11.61 -8.35 -8.50
N LEU A 265 -10.78 -8.90 -9.38
CA LEU A 265 -10.22 -10.24 -9.21
C LEU A 265 -9.38 -10.32 -7.92
N GLU A 266 -9.69 -11.29 -7.05
CA GLU A 266 -9.01 -11.51 -5.75
C GLU A 266 -7.92 -12.59 -5.82
N GLY A 267 -7.64 -13.12 -7.01
CA GLY A 267 -6.59 -14.10 -7.27
C GLY A 267 -6.92 -14.98 -8.47
N GLN A 268 -5.93 -15.75 -8.91
CA GLN A 268 -6.11 -16.66 -10.04
C GLN A 268 -6.94 -17.89 -9.64
N ILE A 269 -7.82 -18.31 -10.55
CA ILE A 269 -8.52 -19.60 -10.52
C ILE A 269 -8.15 -20.34 -11.82
N LEU A 270 -7.15 -21.23 -11.75
CA LEU A 270 -6.69 -21.97 -12.92
C LEU A 270 -7.83 -22.82 -13.52
N GLY A 271 -8.10 -22.62 -14.82
CA GLY A 271 -9.18 -23.30 -15.54
C GLY A 271 -10.51 -22.54 -15.57
N ALA A 272 -10.62 -21.41 -14.87
CA ALA A 272 -11.77 -20.51 -14.98
C ALA A 272 -11.50 -19.37 -15.99
N THR A 273 -12.55 -18.88 -16.63
CA THR A 273 -12.54 -17.58 -17.29
C THR A 273 -13.02 -16.53 -16.29
N GLN A 274 -12.13 -15.61 -15.89
CA GLN A 274 -12.43 -14.58 -14.91
C GLN A 274 -12.59 -13.21 -15.57
N THR A 275 -13.75 -12.58 -15.36
CA THR A 275 -14.12 -11.30 -15.94
C THR A 275 -14.14 -10.23 -14.84
N PRO A 276 -13.24 -9.24 -14.86
CA PRO A 276 -13.31 -8.11 -13.94
C PRO A 276 -14.42 -7.14 -14.35
N ILE A 277 -15.07 -6.52 -13.38
CA ILE A 277 -15.95 -5.36 -13.61
C ILE A 277 -15.09 -4.12 -13.88
N ILE A 278 -15.23 -3.55 -15.08
CA ILE A 278 -14.54 -2.32 -15.49
C ILE A 278 -15.61 -1.27 -15.81
N CYS A 279 -15.66 -0.21 -15.00
CA CYS A 279 -16.57 0.92 -15.18
C CYS A 279 -16.09 2.13 -14.38
N ASP A 280 -16.67 3.30 -14.66
CA ASP A 280 -16.60 4.45 -13.76
C ASP A 280 -17.32 4.08 -12.46
N LYS A 281 -16.56 3.96 -11.37
CA LYS A 281 -17.09 3.58 -10.04
C LYS A 281 -17.85 4.72 -9.37
N SER A 282 -17.70 5.95 -9.84
CA SER A 282 -18.41 7.11 -9.33
C SER A 282 -19.84 7.25 -9.89
N ASP A 283 -20.16 6.51 -10.96
CA ASP A 283 -21.47 6.48 -11.60
C ASP A 283 -22.20 5.16 -11.29
N GLU A 284 -23.25 5.24 -10.47
CA GLU A 284 -24.04 4.09 -10.06
C GLU A 284 -24.71 3.36 -11.25
N GLU A 285 -25.14 4.11 -12.27
CA GLU A 285 -25.75 3.53 -13.46
C GLU A 285 -24.69 2.84 -14.33
N ALA A 286 -23.48 3.41 -14.42
CA ALA A 286 -22.36 2.74 -15.07
C ALA A 286 -21.99 1.42 -14.37
N VAL A 287 -22.01 1.38 -13.03
CA VAL A 287 -21.78 0.14 -12.25
C VAL A 287 -22.87 -0.89 -12.53
N LYS A 288 -24.16 -0.53 -12.45
CA LYS A 288 -25.27 -1.45 -12.74
C LYS A 288 -25.19 -2.02 -14.16
N LEU A 289 -24.91 -1.15 -15.12
CA LEU A 289 -24.78 -1.53 -16.52
C LEU A 289 -23.60 -2.48 -16.75
N ALA A 290 -22.47 -2.26 -16.06
CA ALA A 290 -21.31 -3.13 -16.15
C ALA A 290 -21.61 -4.54 -15.62
N TRP A 291 -22.30 -4.65 -14.47
CA TRP A 291 -22.74 -5.94 -13.94
C TRP A 291 -23.73 -6.64 -14.88
N SER A 292 -24.70 -5.91 -15.44
CA SER A 292 -25.67 -6.49 -16.38
C SER A 292 -24.99 -7.02 -17.65
N ARG A 293 -24.02 -6.29 -18.19
CA ARG A 293 -23.29 -6.67 -19.41
C ARG A 293 -22.35 -7.85 -19.20
N ALA A 294 -21.80 -7.99 -17.99
CA ALA A 294 -20.89 -9.10 -17.69
C ALA A 294 -21.62 -10.45 -17.61
N ILE A 295 -22.92 -10.43 -17.28
CA ILE A 295 -23.76 -11.63 -17.13
C ILE A 295 -24.40 -12.08 -18.47
N SER A 296 -24.66 -11.14 -19.39
CA SER A 296 -25.29 -11.38 -20.69
C SER A 296 -24.31 -11.94 -21.73
#